data_AF-A0A520ADS5-F1
#
_entry.id   AF-A0A520ADS5-F1
#
_cell.length_a   1.000
_cell.length_b   1.000
_cell.length_c   1.000
_cell.angle_alpha   90.00
_cell.angle_beta   90.00
_cell.angle_gamma   90.00
#
_symmetry.space_group_name_H-M   'P 1'
#
loop_
_entity.id
_entity.type
_entity.pdbx_description
1 polymer ?
#
loop_
_entity_poly.entity_id
_entity_poly.type
_entity_poly.pdbx_seq_one_letter_code
_entity_poly.pdbx_strand_id
1 'polypeptide(L)'
;MVWINGNNLGRFWKIGPQQTLFVPGVWLKKGLNEIIILDVDQPAKRTVQGLREPILDKINPDESLLHRTKGQMLVLKDEVPIAKGSFAAGQGWKALKFEKVMKGQYFCLEALNGQSEQDLTTSVAELELLGQDGKAISTLKWKIVYADSEEITSANHAADKLFDLQESTFWQSQVTGAKPGYPHQVVIDLGEETSLSGFRYLPRSDGKTEGNIKDYRLYLKQGPYKL
;
A
#
# COMPACT_ATOMS: atom_id res chain seq x y z
N MET A 1 -18.06 -6.71 15.74
CA MET A 1 -17.52 -7.72 16.67
C MET A 1 -18.59 -8.72 17.03
N VAL A 2 -18.21 -9.97 17.32
CA VAL A 2 -19.16 -11.08 17.54
C VAL A 2 -18.86 -11.78 18.86
N TRP A 3 -19.91 -12.18 19.57
CA TRP A 3 -19.83 -13.06 20.73
C TRP A 3 -20.73 -14.28 20.55
N ILE A 4 -20.29 -15.43 21.08
CA ILE A 4 -21.11 -16.63 21.18
C ILE A 4 -21.10 -17.18 22.59
N ASN A 5 -22.29 -17.33 23.18
CA ASN A 5 -22.47 -17.74 24.57
C ASN A 5 -21.58 -16.95 25.55
N GLY A 6 -21.47 -15.63 25.35
CA GLY A 6 -20.63 -14.72 26.15
C GLY A 6 -19.14 -14.66 25.77
N ASN A 7 -18.65 -15.54 24.89
CA ASN A 7 -17.24 -15.56 24.47
C ASN A 7 -17.02 -14.65 23.26
N ASN A 8 -16.02 -13.76 23.34
CA ASN A 8 -15.67 -12.85 22.25
C ASN A 8 -14.94 -13.59 21.12
N LEU A 9 -15.58 -13.70 19.95
CA LEU A 9 -15.01 -14.31 18.75
C LEU A 9 -14.10 -13.36 17.96
N GLY A 10 -14.14 -12.06 18.25
CA GLY A 10 -13.29 -11.06 17.65
C GLY A 10 -14.00 -10.10 16.70
N ARG A 11 -13.18 -9.47 15.85
CA ARG A 11 -13.59 -8.43 14.89
C ARG A 11 -13.84 -9.06 13.53
N PHE A 12 -14.78 -8.47 12.80
CA PHE A 12 -15.00 -8.76 11.39
C PHE A 12 -15.06 -7.43 10.65
N TRP A 13 -14.78 -7.45 9.34
CA TRP A 13 -14.90 -6.30 8.48
C TRP A 13 -15.29 -6.77 7.08
N LYS A 14 -16.31 -6.15 6.47
CA LYS A 14 -16.84 -6.56 5.15
C LYS A 14 -15.78 -6.61 4.05
N ILE A 15 -14.73 -5.81 4.15
CA ILE A 15 -13.68 -5.70 3.14
C ILE A 15 -12.87 -7.00 3.02
N GLY A 16 -12.67 -7.74 4.12
CA GLY A 16 -11.90 -8.98 4.13
C GLY A 16 -10.40 -8.79 4.43
N PRO A 17 -9.54 -9.76 4.08
CA PRO A 17 -9.82 -10.96 3.29
C PRO A 17 -10.57 -12.06 4.07
N GLN A 18 -10.53 -12.03 5.40
CA GLN A 18 -11.27 -12.95 6.25
C GLN A 18 -12.75 -12.58 6.31
N GLN A 19 -13.62 -13.51 5.91
CA GLN A 19 -15.09 -13.35 5.90
C GLN A 19 -15.80 -14.23 6.94
N THR A 20 -15.09 -15.16 7.58
CA THR A 20 -15.63 -16.07 8.61
C THR A 20 -14.83 -15.97 9.90
N LEU A 21 -15.52 -16.03 11.04
CA LEU A 21 -14.90 -16.20 12.36
C LEU A 21 -14.97 -17.66 12.77
N PHE A 22 -13.84 -18.21 13.24
CA PHE A 22 -13.80 -19.55 13.79
C PHE A 22 -14.55 -19.61 15.11
N VAL A 23 -15.48 -20.57 15.24
CA VAL A 23 -16.24 -20.82 16.46
C VAL A 23 -15.71 -22.13 17.07
N PRO A 24 -14.96 -22.07 18.19
CA PRO A 24 -14.53 -23.27 18.90
C PRO A 24 -15.74 -24.09 19.34
N GLY A 25 -15.76 -25.39 19.00
CA GLY A 25 -16.87 -26.28 19.38
C GLY A 25 -17.10 -26.36 20.89
N VAL A 26 -16.04 -26.19 21.69
CA VAL A 26 -16.11 -26.13 23.15
C VAL A 26 -16.90 -24.93 23.69
N TRP A 27 -17.15 -23.90 22.88
CA TRP A 27 -17.99 -22.76 23.24
C TRP A 27 -19.45 -22.96 22.88
N LEU A 28 -19.78 -24.03 22.14
CA LEU A 28 -21.16 -24.39 21.80
C LEU A 28 -21.76 -25.34 22.82
N LYS A 29 -23.09 -25.31 22.92
CA LYS A 29 -23.89 -26.18 23.78
C LYS A 29 -24.88 -26.96 22.93
N LYS A 30 -25.29 -28.15 23.37
CA LYS A 30 -26.48 -28.80 22.80
C LYS A 30 -27.71 -27.95 23.14
N GLY A 31 -28.63 -27.77 22.20
CA GLY A 31 -29.82 -26.95 22.39
C GLY A 31 -29.58 -25.46 22.13
N LEU A 32 -30.12 -24.59 22.98
CA LEU A 32 -30.10 -23.14 22.77
C LEU A 32 -28.68 -22.58 22.91
N ASN A 33 -28.27 -21.79 21.93
CA ASN A 33 -27.04 -20.99 21.94
C ASN A 33 -27.41 -19.53 21.65
N GLU A 34 -26.64 -18.61 22.21
CA GLU A 34 -26.79 -17.18 21.98
C GLU A 34 -25.65 -16.66 21.11
N ILE A 35 -25.99 -15.79 20.15
CA ILE A 35 -25.03 -15.01 19.38
C ILE A 35 -25.39 -13.53 19.47
N ILE A 36 -24.39 -12.70 19.76
CA ILE A 36 -24.51 -11.25 19.81
C ILE A 36 -23.55 -10.66 18.77
N ILE A 37 -24.05 -9.76 17.93
CA ILE A 37 -23.27 -9.11 16.87
C ILE A 37 -23.41 -7.60 17.03
N LEU A 38 -22.29 -6.93 17.25
CA LEU A 38 -22.18 -5.48 17.08
C LEU A 38 -21.67 -5.20 15.68
N ASP A 39 -22.56 -4.70 14.82
CA ASP A 39 -22.28 -4.27 13.45
C ASP A 39 -22.39 -2.75 13.36
N VAL A 40 -21.39 -2.11 12.75
CA VAL A 40 -21.28 -0.65 12.61
C VAL A 40 -21.69 -0.15 11.23
N ASP A 41 -21.90 -1.04 10.26
CA ASP A 41 -22.06 -0.73 8.83
C ASP A 41 -23.40 -1.22 8.26
N GLN A 42 -24.33 -1.59 9.14
CA GLN A 42 -25.72 -2.00 8.84
C GLN A 42 -25.84 -3.04 7.69
N PRO A 43 -25.90 -4.35 8.01
CA PRO A 43 -25.87 -5.37 6.97
C PRO A 43 -27.17 -5.37 6.15
N ALA A 44 -27.04 -5.60 4.83
CA ALA A 44 -28.17 -5.71 3.91
C ALA A 44 -29.17 -6.82 4.32
N LYS A 45 -28.68 -7.88 4.97
CA LYS A 45 -29.48 -8.95 5.58
C LYS A 45 -28.94 -9.26 6.97
N ARG A 46 -29.83 -9.35 7.96
CA ARG A 46 -29.50 -9.68 9.35
C ARG A 46 -29.49 -11.18 9.58
N THR A 47 -28.64 -11.88 8.81
CA THR A 47 -28.54 -13.34 8.84
C THR A 47 -27.08 -13.75 8.91
N VAL A 48 -26.80 -14.79 9.69
CA VAL A 48 -25.50 -15.45 9.76
C VAL A 48 -25.68 -16.96 9.69
N GLN A 49 -24.64 -17.67 9.31
CA GLN A 49 -24.65 -19.13 9.23
C GLN A 49 -23.30 -19.71 9.66
N GLY A 50 -23.32 -20.93 10.19
CA GLY A 50 -22.10 -21.71 10.40
C GLY A 50 -21.67 -22.37 9.09
N LEU A 51 -20.37 -22.35 8.80
CA LEU A 51 -19.77 -23.04 7.66
C LEU A 51 -18.82 -24.13 8.17
N ARG A 52 -18.60 -25.15 7.34
CA ARG A 52 -17.62 -26.21 7.63
C ARG A 52 -16.19 -25.79 7.29
N GLU A 53 -16.04 -24.99 6.25
CA GLU A 53 -14.76 -24.46 5.78
C GLU A 53 -14.71 -22.94 5.99
N PRO A 54 -13.55 -22.39 6.36
CA PRO A 54 -13.39 -20.95 6.51
C PRO A 54 -13.28 -20.25 5.14
N ILE A 55 -13.63 -18.97 5.12
CA ILE A 55 -13.37 -18.07 3.99
C ILE A 55 -12.37 -17.03 4.49
N LEU A 56 -11.10 -17.19 4.11
CA LEU A 56 -9.97 -16.40 4.61
C LEU A 56 -9.32 -15.50 3.54
N ASP A 57 -9.73 -15.67 2.30
CA ASP A 57 -9.06 -15.21 1.08
C ASP A 57 -10.01 -14.43 0.15
N LYS A 58 -11.10 -13.88 0.70
CA LYS A 58 -12.08 -13.11 -0.06
C LYS A 58 -12.02 -11.64 0.30
N ILE A 59 -11.43 -10.86 -0.59
CA ILE A 59 -11.48 -9.39 -0.57
C ILE A 59 -12.76 -8.95 -1.30
N ASN A 60 -13.56 -8.12 -0.66
CA ASN A 60 -14.64 -7.41 -1.33
C ASN A 60 -14.09 -6.04 -1.75
N PRO A 61 -13.97 -5.74 -3.06
CA PRO A 61 -13.43 -4.48 -3.53
C PRO A 61 -14.22 -3.30 -2.95
N ASP A 62 -13.51 -2.39 -2.30
CA ASP A 62 -14.04 -1.14 -1.77
C ASP A 62 -13.10 -0.04 -2.24
N GLU A 63 -13.65 1.09 -2.71
CA GLU A 63 -12.85 2.23 -3.16
C GLU A 63 -11.98 2.78 -2.02
N SER A 64 -12.36 2.56 -0.74
CA SER A 64 -11.56 2.95 0.43
C SER A 64 -10.23 2.20 0.55
N LEU A 65 -10.04 1.11 -0.20
CA LEU A 65 -8.77 0.37 -0.24
C LEU A 65 -7.71 1.03 -1.13
N LEU A 66 -8.13 1.92 -2.03
CA LEU A 66 -7.24 2.59 -2.97
C LEU A 66 -6.84 3.96 -2.42
N HIS A 67 -5.61 4.35 -2.74
CA HIS A 67 -5.10 5.68 -2.47
C HIS A 67 -5.36 6.66 -3.64
N ARG A 68 -6.34 6.35 -4.49
CA ARG A 68 -6.86 7.30 -5.48
C ARG A 68 -8.36 7.15 -5.64
N THR A 69 -9.02 8.27 -5.95
CA THR A 69 -10.43 8.27 -6.37
C THR A 69 -10.54 8.11 -7.89
N LYS A 70 -11.72 7.70 -8.37
CA LYS A 70 -11.95 7.48 -9.80
C LYS A 70 -11.76 8.76 -10.62
N GLY A 71 -10.83 8.73 -11.57
CA GLY A 71 -10.53 9.86 -12.46
C GLY A 71 -9.58 10.90 -11.89
N GLN A 72 -9.10 10.71 -10.65
CA GLN A 72 -8.05 11.53 -10.05
C GLN A 72 -6.72 11.32 -10.77
N MET A 73 -6.01 12.40 -11.08
CA MET A 73 -4.76 12.36 -11.83
C MET A 73 -3.76 13.35 -11.27
N LEU A 74 -2.61 12.83 -10.82
CA LEU A 74 -1.49 13.66 -10.39
C LEU A 74 -0.98 14.55 -11.53
N VAL A 75 -0.84 15.85 -11.26
CA VAL A 75 -0.33 16.83 -12.23
C VAL A 75 1.10 17.23 -11.89
N LEU A 76 2.08 16.74 -12.66
CA LEU A 76 3.51 17.04 -12.49
C LEU A 76 4.10 18.01 -13.53
N LYS A 77 3.31 18.45 -14.52
CA LYS A 77 3.83 19.19 -15.70
C LYS A 77 4.65 20.45 -15.38
N ASP A 78 4.32 21.13 -14.27
CA ASP A 78 4.97 22.37 -13.82
C ASP A 78 5.90 22.12 -12.62
N GLU A 79 6.04 20.88 -12.17
CA GLU A 79 6.86 20.50 -11.04
C GLU A 79 8.28 20.19 -11.50
N VAL A 80 9.29 20.68 -10.76
CA VAL A 80 10.69 20.43 -11.06
C VAL A 80 11.18 19.25 -10.22
N PRO A 81 11.69 18.17 -10.83
CA PRO A 81 12.22 17.05 -10.08
C PRO A 81 13.47 17.47 -9.29
N ILE A 82 13.53 17.07 -8.03
CA ILE A 82 14.71 17.25 -7.17
C ILE A 82 15.84 16.28 -7.53
N ALA A 83 15.48 15.17 -8.20
CA ALA A 83 16.42 14.22 -8.76
C ALA A 83 15.78 13.43 -9.91
N LYS A 84 16.63 12.94 -10.80
CA LYS A 84 16.28 11.99 -11.86
C LYS A 84 17.44 11.01 -12.01
N GLY A 85 17.15 9.78 -12.40
CA GLY A 85 18.20 8.79 -12.58
C GLY A 85 17.69 7.46 -13.10
N SER A 86 18.60 6.50 -13.10
CA SER A 86 18.35 5.12 -13.52
C SER A 86 18.91 4.17 -12.47
N PHE A 87 18.11 3.24 -11.98
CA PHE A 87 18.56 2.18 -11.09
C PHE A 87 19.12 1.01 -11.88
N ALA A 88 20.22 0.44 -11.39
CA ALA A 88 20.74 -0.82 -11.92
C ALA A 88 19.77 -1.98 -11.60
N ALA A 89 19.71 -2.95 -12.51
CA ALA A 89 18.93 -4.16 -12.33
C ALA A 89 19.35 -4.96 -11.07
N GLY A 90 18.54 -5.98 -10.74
CA GLY A 90 18.79 -6.89 -9.63
C GLY A 90 18.25 -6.42 -8.29
N GLN A 91 18.48 -7.24 -7.27
CA GLN A 91 17.90 -7.11 -5.93
C GLN A 91 18.71 -6.17 -5.01
N GLY A 92 18.19 -5.99 -3.79
CA GLY A 92 18.82 -5.20 -2.73
C GLY A 92 18.55 -3.69 -2.84
N TRP A 93 18.89 -2.98 -1.77
CA TRP A 93 18.66 -1.55 -1.63
C TRP A 93 19.31 -0.74 -2.77
N LYS A 94 18.51 0.10 -3.41
CA LYS A 94 18.97 1.09 -4.39
C LYS A 94 18.90 2.48 -3.77
N ALA A 95 20.05 3.12 -3.60
CA ALA A 95 20.15 4.40 -2.90
C ALA A 95 20.55 5.54 -3.85
N LEU A 96 20.03 6.73 -3.57
CA LEU A 96 20.41 7.98 -4.19
C LEU A 96 20.66 9.02 -3.09
N LYS A 97 21.81 9.67 -3.14
CA LYS A 97 22.07 10.89 -2.37
C LYS A 97 21.69 12.10 -3.21
N PHE A 98 20.95 13.04 -2.64
CA PHE A 98 20.62 14.30 -3.32
C PHE A 98 21.86 15.19 -3.40
N GLU A 99 21.94 16.02 -4.44
CA GLU A 99 23.07 16.94 -4.66
C GLU A 99 23.22 17.95 -3.51
N LYS A 100 22.10 18.29 -2.86
CA LYS A 100 22.03 19.15 -1.68
C LYS A 100 20.89 18.69 -0.78
N VAL A 101 20.89 19.17 0.47
CA VAL A 101 19.75 18.97 1.37
C VAL A 101 18.52 19.68 0.80
N MET A 102 17.44 18.93 0.67
CA MET A 102 16.14 19.41 0.17
C MET A 102 15.16 19.49 1.34
N LYS A 103 14.30 20.50 1.36
CA LYS A 103 13.31 20.68 2.42
C LYS A 103 11.90 20.62 1.84
N GLY A 104 11.00 19.88 2.47
CA GLY A 104 9.60 19.79 2.08
C GLY A 104 8.81 18.76 2.87
N GLN A 105 7.55 18.58 2.53
CA GLN A 105 6.61 17.70 3.23
C GLN A 105 5.95 16.66 2.30
N TYR A 106 5.82 16.93 1.00
CA TYR A 106 5.17 16.01 0.06
C TYR A 106 6.21 15.44 -0.88
N PHE A 107 6.55 14.16 -0.71
CA PHE A 107 7.48 13.43 -1.56
C PHE A 107 6.74 12.67 -2.64
N CYS A 108 7.22 12.72 -3.88
CA CYS A 108 6.69 11.94 -4.99
C CYS A 108 7.80 11.13 -5.66
N LEU A 109 7.56 9.83 -5.82
CA LEU A 109 8.32 8.96 -6.70
C LEU A 109 7.51 8.77 -7.98
N GLU A 110 8.09 9.12 -9.12
CA GLU A 110 7.58 8.82 -10.46
C GLU A 110 8.50 7.82 -11.12
N ALA A 111 8.05 6.57 -11.25
CA ALA A 111 8.72 5.54 -12.03
C ALA A 111 8.33 5.71 -13.51
N LEU A 112 9.33 5.76 -14.40
CA LEU A 112 9.14 6.05 -15.83
C LEU A 112 9.15 4.79 -16.69
N ASN A 113 9.87 3.74 -16.28
CA ASN A 113 9.90 2.43 -16.93
C ASN A 113 10.48 1.35 -16.00
N GLY A 114 10.26 0.09 -16.38
CA GLY A 114 10.84 -1.08 -15.73
C GLY A 114 12.20 -1.45 -16.32
N GLN A 115 12.86 -2.44 -15.70
CA GLN A 115 14.12 -3.01 -16.22
C GLN A 115 13.96 -3.71 -17.58
N SER A 116 12.74 -4.12 -17.93
CA SER A 116 12.37 -4.69 -19.22
C SER A 116 11.34 -3.80 -19.92
N GLU A 117 11.45 -3.64 -21.25
CA GLU A 117 10.49 -2.85 -22.04
C GLU A 117 9.09 -3.49 -22.10
N GLN A 118 9.00 -4.81 -21.89
CA GLN A 118 7.72 -5.52 -21.83
C GLN A 118 7.06 -5.44 -20.44
N ASP A 119 7.82 -5.05 -19.42
CA ASP A 119 7.30 -4.87 -18.07
C ASP A 119 6.71 -3.47 -17.94
N LEU A 120 5.38 -3.43 -17.85
CA LEU A 120 4.61 -2.20 -17.69
C LEU A 120 4.26 -1.91 -16.23
N THR A 121 4.79 -2.68 -15.28
CA THR A 121 4.42 -2.60 -13.86
C THR A 121 5.52 -1.97 -13.04
N THR A 122 5.17 -1.40 -11.88
CA THR A 122 6.12 -0.92 -10.85
C THR A 122 5.84 -1.66 -9.54
N SER A 123 6.90 -2.00 -8.80
CA SER A 123 6.81 -2.56 -7.46
C SER A 123 7.90 -2.00 -6.55
N VAL A 124 7.58 -1.80 -5.28
CA VAL A 124 8.52 -1.34 -4.26
C VAL A 124 8.16 -2.01 -2.93
N ALA A 125 9.11 -2.75 -2.36
CA ALA A 125 8.96 -3.39 -1.05
C ALA A 125 9.10 -2.39 0.09
N GLU A 126 10.13 -1.56 0.04
CA GLU A 126 10.37 -0.53 1.04
C GLU A 126 10.88 0.74 0.39
N LEU A 127 10.59 1.86 1.01
CA LEU A 127 10.97 3.19 0.61
C LEU A 127 11.39 3.97 1.85
N GLU A 128 12.63 4.43 1.84
CA GLU A 128 13.14 5.29 2.89
C GLU A 128 13.63 6.63 2.35
N LEU A 129 13.32 7.67 3.10
CA LEU A 129 13.89 8.99 2.94
C LEU A 129 14.97 9.20 4.00
N LEU A 130 16.10 9.75 3.58
CA LEU A 130 17.28 9.90 4.43
C LEU A 130 17.36 11.32 4.96
N GLY A 131 17.52 11.47 6.28
CA GLY A 131 17.75 12.75 6.95
C GLY A 131 19.15 13.29 6.69
N GLN A 132 19.48 14.45 7.27
CA GLN A 132 20.81 15.08 7.09
C GLN A 132 21.96 14.23 7.65
N ASP A 133 21.68 13.38 8.64
CA ASP A 133 22.63 12.43 9.22
C ASP A 133 22.83 11.16 8.36
N GLY A 134 22.13 11.07 7.22
CA GLY A 134 22.18 9.93 6.30
C GLY A 134 21.35 8.72 6.75
N LYS A 135 20.59 8.82 7.85
CA LYS A 135 19.73 7.75 8.36
C LYS A 135 18.30 7.89 7.86
N ALA A 136 17.58 6.78 7.85
CA ALA A 136 16.14 6.77 7.58
C ALA A 136 15.39 7.68 8.56
N ILE A 137 14.50 8.53 8.05
CA ILE A 137 13.57 9.30 8.90
C ILE A 137 12.41 8.40 9.36
N SER A 138 11.78 8.80 10.46
CA SER A 138 10.60 8.08 10.95
C SER A 138 9.42 8.19 9.98
N THR A 139 8.72 7.07 9.79
CA THR A 139 7.54 6.95 8.91
C THR A 139 6.23 7.07 9.69
N LEU A 140 6.26 7.28 11.01
CA LEU A 140 5.07 7.26 11.88
C LEU A 140 3.98 8.27 11.50
N LYS A 141 4.37 9.40 10.88
CA LYS A 141 3.44 10.44 10.44
C LYS A 141 3.08 10.34 8.96
N TRP A 142 3.72 9.42 8.23
CA TRP A 142 3.56 9.32 6.79
C TRP A 142 2.16 8.87 6.42
N LYS A 143 1.68 9.39 5.29
CA LYS A 143 0.44 8.97 4.65
C LYS A 143 0.65 8.89 3.16
N ILE A 144 0.22 7.78 2.55
CA ILE A 144 0.03 7.78 1.10
C ILE A 144 -1.18 8.68 0.81
N VAL A 145 -0.95 9.72 0.02
CA VAL A 145 -2.01 10.64 -0.43
C VAL A 145 -2.41 10.43 -1.88
N TYR A 146 -1.58 9.71 -2.63
CA TYR A 146 -1.88 9.30 -4.00
C TYR A 146 -1.06 8.07 -4.40
N ALA A 147 -1.68 7.12 -5.07
CA ALA A 147 -0.99 6.11 -5.88
C ALA A 147 -1.75 5.96 -7.22
N ASP A 148 -1.05 6.06 -8.34
CA ASP A 148 -1.69 6.00 -9.66
C ASP A 148 -2.31 4.63 -9.93
N SER A 149 -1.78 3.56 -9.36
CA SER A 149 -2.28 2.21 -9.57
C SER A 149 -1.83 1.28 -8.46
N GLU A 150 -2.71 0.36 -8.06
CA GLU A 150 -2.46 -0.61 -6.98
C GLU A 150 -3.10 -1.97 -7.32
N GLU A 151 -2.36 -3.06 -7.09
CA GLU A 151 -2.91 -4.42 -7.15
C GLU A 151 -3.54 -4.80 -5.79
N ILE A 152 -4.84 -4.59 -5.69
CA ILE A 152 -5.65 -4.96 -4.51
C ILE A 152 -6.70 -6.04 -4.81
N THR A 153 -6.70 -6.60 -6.03
CA THR A 153 -7.74 -7.54 -6.49
C THR A 153 -7.31 -8.99 -6.30
N SER A 154 -6.12 -9.34 -6.81
CA SER A 154 -5.56 -10.69 -6.66
C SER A 154 -4.58 -10.81 -5.50
N ALA A 155 -4.13 -9.68 -4.95
CA ALA A 155 -3.22 -9.60 -3.82
C ALA A 155 -3.48 -8.32 -3.02
N ASN A 156 -2.77 -8.13 -1.90
CA ASN A 156 -2.83 -6.90 -1.08
C ASN A 156 -1.55 -6.06 -1.26
N HIS A 157 -1.33 -5.53 -2.46
CA HIS A 157 -0.14 -4.73 -2.81
C HIS A 157 -0.46 -3.24 -2.89
N ALA A 158 -1.22 -2.73 -1.93
CA ALA A 158 -1.50 -1.30 -1.78
C ALA A 158 -0.22 -0.51 -1.47
N ALA A 159 -0.26 0.80 -1.72
CA ALA A 159 0.90 1.68 -1.58
C ALA A 159 1.33 1.91 -0.12
N ASP A 160 0.49 1.59 0.87
CA ASP A 160 0.84 1.66 2.30
C ASP A 160 1.95 0.67 2.70
N LYS A 161 2.20 -0.33 1.84
CA LYS A 161 3.31 -1.30 1.95
C LYS A 161 4.68 -0.67 1.77
N LEU A 162 4.77 0.54 1.22
CA LEU A 162 6.05 1.23 0.97
C LEU A 162 6.88 1.51 2.22
N PHE A 163 6.28 1.51 3.40
CA PHE A 163 6.94 1.89 4.64
C PHE A 163 6.38 1.14 5.86
N ASP A 164 5.88 -0.07 5.65
CA ASP A 164 5.32 -0.91 6.72
C ASP A 164 6.39 -1.68 7.51
N LEU A 165 7.68 -1.49 7.16
CA LEU A 165 8.85 -2.12 7.78
C LEU A 165 8.87 -3.64 7.60
N GLN A 166 8.26 -4.13 6.52
CA GLN A 166 8.18 -5.53 6.18
C GLN A 166 8.62 -5.76 4.72
N GLU A 167 9.92 -6.05 4.53
CA GLU A 167 10.56 -6.29 3.22
C GLU A 167 9.97 -7.45 2.38
N SER A 168 9.06 -8.25 2.96
CA SER A 168 8.32 -9.32 2.27
C SER A 168 6.98 -8.87 1.69
N THR A 169 6.50 -7.68 2.04
CA THR A 169 5.38 -7.03 1.37
C THR A 169 5.89 -6.00 0.38
N PHE A 170 5.02 -5.55 -0.53
CA PHE A 170 5.38 -4.53 -1.50
C PHE A 170 4.12 -3.87 -2.06
N TRP A 171 4.27 -2.60 -2.43
CA TRP A 171 3.37 -1.95 -3.37
C TRP A 171 3.60 -2.54 -4.76
N GLN A 172 2.52 -2.68 -5.54
CA GLN A 172 2.59 -3.05 -6.95
C GLN A 172 1.52 -2.29 -7.74
N SER A 173 1.87 -1.75 -8.91
CA SER A 173 0.86 -1.29 -9.86
C SER A 173 0.00 -2.48 -10.35
N GLN A 174 -1.19 -2.17 -10.84
CA GLN A 174 -2.24 -3.17 -11.01
C GLN A 174 -1.86 -4.18 -12.09
N VAL A 175 -1.94 -5.47 -11.79
CA VAL A 175 -1.67 -6.58 -12.73
C VAL A 175 -2.93 -7.38 -13.10
N THR A 176 -4.05 -7.06 -12.47
CA THR A 176 -5.38 -7.65 -12.65
C THR A 176 -6.37 -6.58 -13.06
N GLY A 177 -7.15 -6.78 -14.12
CA GLY A 177 -8.07 -5.75 -14.61
C GLY A 177 -7.41 -4.78 -15.58
N ALA A 178 -7.34 -3.48 -15.25
CA ALA A 178 -6.99 -2.43 -16.23
C ALA A 178 -5.52 -2.44 -16.66
N LYS A 179 -4.60 -2.82 -15.76
CA LYS A 179 -3.15 -2.92 -16.02
C LYS A 179 -2.58 -1.67 -16.71
N PRO A 180 -2.73 -0.47 -16.11
CA PRO A 180 -2.19 0.74 -16.68
C PRO A 180 -0.68 0.60 -16.84
N GLY A 181 -0.14 1.15 -17.94
CA GLY A 181 1.31 1.23 -18.13
C GLY A 181 1.89 2.49 -17.51
N TYR A 182 3.21 2.61 -17.64
CA TYR A 182 3.98 3.76 -17.21
C TYR A 182 3.51 5.12 -17.79
N PRO A 183 3.80 6.24 -17.10
CA PRO A 183 4.51 6.31 -15.82
C PRO A 183 3.64 5.90 -14.63
N HIS A 184 4.27 5.42 -13.55
CA HIS A 184 3.62 5.12 -12.27
C HIS A 184 4.08 6.10 -11.19
N GLN A 185 3.17 6.56 -10.33
CA GLN A 185 3.47 7.56 -9.31
C GLN A 185 2.88 7.20 -7.96
N VAL A 186 3.63 7.52 -6.92
CA VAL A 186 3.15 7.53 -5.55
C VAL A 186 3.56 8.82 -4.85
N VAL A 187 2.63 9.37 -4.07
CA VAL A 187 2.85 10.60 -3.28
C VAL A 187 2.64 10.30 -1.80
N ILE A 188 3.63 10.69 -1.01
CA ILE A 188 3.65 10.54 0.44
C ILE A 188 3.63 11.93 1.07
N ASP A 189 2.65 12.18 1.94
CA ASP A 189 2.70 13.27 2.90
C ASP A 189 3.52 12.80 4.11
N LEU A 190 4.64 13.45 4.38
CA LEU A 190 5.53 13.12 5.50
C LEU A 190 4.93 13.54 6.86
N GLY A 191 3.85 14.31 6.84
CA GLY A 191 3.13 14.82 8.02
C GLY A 191 3.77 16.04 8.66
N GLU A 192 5.02 16.36 8.32
CA GLU A 192 5.70 17.59 8.69
C GLU A 192 6.80 17.95 7.67
N GLU A 193 7.16 19.24 7.66
CA GLU A 193 8.28 19.71 6.87
C GLU A 193 9.59 19.07 7.34
N THR A 194 10.27 18.37 6.44
CA THR A 194 11.45 17.57 6.74
C THR A 194 12.60 17.95 5.81
N SER A 195 13.84 17.89 6.34
CA SER A 195 15.06 18.07 5.56
C SER A 195 15.62 16.71 5.15
N LEU A 196 15.74 16.48 3.84
CA LEU A 196 16.14 15.22 3.24
C LEU A 196 17.48 15.37 2.53
N SER A 197 18.36 14.38 2.69
CA SER A 197 19.65 14.30 2.01
C SER A 197 19.70 13.17 0.96
N GLY A 198 18.70 12.31 0.93
CA GLY A 198 18.65 11.20 -0.02
C GLY A 198 17.40 10.36 0.11
N PHE A 199 17.39 9.28 -0.66
CA PHE A 199 16.31 8.34 -0.82
C PHE A 199 16.90 6.95 -1.07
N ARG A 200 16.22 5.90 -0.64
CA ARG A 200 16.48 4.55 -1.12
C ARG A 200 15.17 3.76 -1.24
N TYR A 201 15.14 2.83 -2.18
CA TYR A 201 14.06 1.86 -2.26
C TYR A 201 14.60 0.43 -2.33
N LEU A 202 13.77 -0.51 -1.90
CA LEU A 202 14.01 -1.94 -1.99
C LEU A 202 13.04 -2.54 -3.01
N PRO A 203 13.52 -3.25 -4.04
CA PRO A 203 12.66 -4.05 -4.92
C PRO A 203 12.00 -5.22 -4.18
N ARG A 204 10.94 -5.80 -4.76
CA ARG A 204 10.27 -7.01 -4.24
C ARG A 204 11.24 -8.18 -4.04
N SER A 205 11.04 -8.97 -2.98
CA SER A 205 11.95 -10.03 -2.56
C SER A 205 11.46 -11.46 -2.85
N ASP A 206 10.34 -11.63 -3.56
CA ASP A 206 9.67 -12.91 -3.82
C ASP A 206 10.24 -13.70 -5.03
N GLY A 207 11.47 -13.40 -5.43
CA GLY A 207 12.14 -14.05 -6.56
C GLY A 207 11.71 -13.57 -7.95
N LYS A 208 10.77 -12.61 -8.03
CA LYS A 208 10.36 -11.96 -9.28
C LYS A 208 11.12 -10.67 -9.52
N THR A 209 11.13 -10.23 -10.78
CA THR A 209 11.79 -8.96 -11.17
C THR A 209 10.85 -7.99 -11.87
N GLU A 210 9.62 -8.42 -12.17
CA GLU A 210 8.56 -7.55 -12.68
C GLU A 210 8.19 -6.50 -11.63
N GLY A 211 8.18 -5.25 -12.05
CA GLY A 211 7.99 -4.09 -11.20
C GLY A 211 9.29 -3.38 -10.83
N ASN A 212 10.45 -3.96 -11.11
CA ASN A 212 11.71 -3.33 -10.76
C ASN A 212 11.91 -2.06 -11.58
N ILE A 213 11.91 -0.92 -10.90
CA ILE A 213 12.08 0.41 -11.50
C ILE A 213 13.46 0.51 -12.14
N LYS A 214 13.51 1.11 -13.34
CA LYS A 214 14.76 1.55 -13.97
C LYS A 214 14.84 3.06 -13.93
N ASP A 215 14.18 3.77 -14.83
CA ASP A 215 14.24 5.24 -14.88
C ASP A 215 13.20 5.86 -13.95
N TYR A 216 13.59 6.93 -13.26
CA TYR A 216 12.72 7.60 -12.28
C TYR A 216 12.94 9.11 -12.21
N ARG A 217 11.96 9.80 -11.64
CA ARG A 217 12.02 11.18 -11.16
C ARG A 217 11.51 11.26 -9.74
N LEU A 218 12.17 12.08 -8.92
CA LEU A 218 11.76 12.36 -7.56
C LEU A 218 11.39 13.84 -7.43
N TYR A 219 10.32 14.12 -6.70
CA TYR A 219 9.86 15.48 -6.44
C TYR A 219 9.64 15.66 -4.93
N LEU A 220 9.86 16.87 -4.44
CA LEU A 220 9.62 17.24 -3.05
C LEU A 220 9.03 18.64 -2.99
N LYS A 221 7.89 18.80 -2.32
CA LYS A 221 7.19 20.08 -2.18
C LYS A 221 6.84 20.40 -0.75
N GLN A 222 6.70 21.70 -0.46
CA GLN A 222 6.18 22.15 0.83
C GLN A 222 4.67 21.93 0.97
N GLY A 223 3.92 22.21 -0.09
CA GLY A 223 2.46 22.02 -0.14
C GLY A 223 2.06 20.79 -0.96
N PRO A 224 0.77 20.40 -0.88
CA PRO A 224 0.28 19.23 -1.59
C PRO A 224 0.41 19.37 -3.12
N TYR A 225 0.49 18.22 -3.80
CA TYR A 225 0.39 18.18 -5.26
C TYR A 225 -1.05 18.38 -5.72
N LYS A 226 -1.20 18.83 -6.97
CA LYS A 226 -2.51 18.87 -7.64
C LYS A 226 -2.86 17.46 -8.12
N LEU A 227 -4.08 17.03 -7.85
CA LEU A 227 -4.65 15.72 -8.17
C LEU A 227 -5.90 15.86 -9.03
#